data_AF-A0A8R7QGX6-F1
#
_entry.id   AF-A0A8R7QGX6-F1
#
_cell.length_a   1.000
_cell.length_b   1.000
_cell.length_c   1.000
_cell.angle_alpha   90.00
_cell.angle_beta   90.00
_cell.angle_gamma   90.00
#
_symmetry.space_group_name_H-M   'P 1'
#
loop_
_entity.id
_entity.type
_entity.pdbx_description
1 polymer ?
#
loop_
_entity_poly.entity_id
_entity_poly.type
_entity_poly.pdbx_seq_one_letter_code
_entity_poly.pdbx_strand_id
1 'polypeptide(L)'
;MIPSPIRDSIVGSCVNVITLKVKESEVGFPINFFGTVVARDQVDYRCVYLFRRERDDPQLITSADGKLTSMDPCRGLVPADRIYFEMNLKILHDEGEVEDFSKGVIVFNRARLPNDKQTVGVSLNSYLSRVEVRCVYFAYPIEATIKVNILKGPCSVSRVAAWTTKNYEYSMDLYNGGEAAAEIEAEGTVPLSRRVVAVPLGRKLVLLVTGRSVGDVFDKNIIAPLGRSTELMHYKLGSALVEVKLVWTALPRREREDMIKDVGDESLLM
;
A
#
# COMPACT_ATOMS: atom_id res chain seq x y z
N MET A 1 22.57 3.31 17.04
CA MET A 1 23.43 2.26 16.43
C MET A 1 22.81 0.93 16.84
N ILE A 2 22.44 0.06 15.90
CA ILE A 2 21.79 -1.23 16.21
C ILE A 2 22.93 -2.24 16.51
N PRO A 3 22.88 -3.00 17.63
CA PRO A 3 23.89 -4.02 17.98
C PRO A 3 24.12 -5.04 16.86
N SER A 4 25.37 -5.49 16.67
CA SER A 4 25.79 -6.40 15.59
C SER A 4 24.97 -7.69 15.43
N PRO A 5 24.49 -8.39 16.48
CA PRO A 5 23.67 -9.60 16.32
C PRO A 5 22.27 -9.33 15.72
N ILE A 6 21.79 -8.09 15.82
CA ILE A 6 20.49 -7.66 15.27
C ILE A 6 20.63 -7.29 13.78
N ARG A 7 21.85 -7.01 13.29
CA ARG A 7 22.05 -6.71 11.85
C ARG A 7 21.79 -7.93 10.96
N ASP A 8 22.08 -9.13 11.44
CA ASP A 8 21.90 -10.35 10.64
C ASP A 8 20.43 -10.82 10.56
N SER A 9 19.56 -10.31 11.45
CA SER A 9 18.14 -10.64 11.52
C SER A 9 17.20 -9.60 10.91
N ILE A 10 17.73 -8.49 10.37
CA ILE A 10 16.96 -7.42 9.74
C ILE A 10 17.22 -7.42 8.23
N VAL A 11 16.16 -7.23 7.44
CA VAL A 11 16.28 -7.17 5.99
C VAL A 11 17.05 -5.92 5.54
N GLY A 12 18.00 -6.11 4.62
CA GLY A 12 18.79 -5.02 4.04
C GLY A 12 17.98 -4.09 3.14
N SER A 13 16.83 -4.55 2.64
CA SER A 13 15.96 -3.78 1.76
C SER A 13 14.51 -4.23 1.79
N CYS A 14 13.59 -3.36 1.38
CA CYS A 14 12.19 -3.71 1.14
C CYS A 14 11.59 -2.87 0.01
N VAL A 15 10.36 -3.20 -0.35
CA VAL A 15 9.53 -2.46 -1.30
C VAL A 15 8.20 -2.08 -0.66
N ASN A 16 7.86 -0.79 -0.74
CA ASN A 16 6.48 -0.34 -0.57
C ASN A 16 5.80 -0.29 -1.93
N VAL A 17 4.66 -0.98 -2.07
CA VAL A 17 3.74 -0.75 -3.19
C VAL A 17 3.01 0.56 -2.92
N ILE A 18 3.13 1.53 -3.81
CA ILE A 18 2.54 2.87 -3.67
C ILE A 18 1.11 2.91 -4.21
N THR A 19 0.93 2.36 -5.42
CA THR A 19 -0.37 2.36 -6.10
C THR A 19 -0.52 1.17 -7.03
N LEU A 20 -1.78 0.73 -7.18
CA LEU A 20 -2.27 -0.12 -8.26
C LEU A 20 -3.19 0.74 -9.13
N LYS A 21 -2.81 0.98 -10.39
CA LYS A 21 -3.55 1.89 -11.29
C LYS A 21 -3.77 1.25 -12.66
N VAL A 22 -4.99 1.37 -13.18
CA VAL A 22 -5.30 1.12 -14.59
C VAL A 22 -4.77 2.29 -15.41
N LYS A 23 -3.81 2.04 -16.30
CA LYS A 23 -3.20 3.07 -17.16
C LYS A 23 -3.94 3.22 -18.47
N GLU A 24 -4.33 2.09 -19.05
CA GLU A 24 -5.04 1.99 -20.32
C GLU A 24 -6.16 0.96 -20.13
N SER A 25 -7.31 1.23 -20.73
CA SER A 25 -8.51 0.39 -20.68
C SER A 25 -9.22 0.50 -22.02
N GLU A 26 -9.47 -0.64 -22.66
CA GLU A 26 -10.31 -0.73 -23.86
C GLU A 26 -11.81 -0.69 -23.51
N VAL A 27 -12.13 -0.80 -22.21
CA VAL A 27 -13.49 -0.67 -21.66
C VAL A 27 -13.68 0.73 -21.09
N GLY A 28 -14.82 1.37 -21.40
CA GLY A 28 -15.18 2.69 -20.89
C GLY A 28 -15.53 2.67 -19.39
N PHE A 29 -15.38 3.81 -18.73
CA PHE A 29 -15.82 4.00 -17.35
C PHE A 29 -17.31 4.34 -17.28
N PRO A 30 -18.04 3.95 -16.20
CA PRO A 30 -17.53 3.29 -15.00
C PRO A 30 -17.30 1.78 -15.16
N ILE A 31 -16.41 1.21 -14.34
CA ILE A 31 -16.06 -0.22 -14.35
C ILE A 31 -16.17 -0.81 -12.93
N ASN A 32 -16.83 -1.96 -12.80
CA ASN A 32 -16.90 -2.74 -11.56
C ASN A 32 -15.81 -3.81 -11.54
N PHE A 33 -14.75 -3.61 -10.76
CA PHE A 33 -13.61 -4.53 -10.66
C PHE A 33 -13.75 -5.54 -9.52
N PHE A 34 -13.48 -6.80 -9.82
CA PHE A 34 -13.27 -7.83 -8.81
C PHE A 34 -12.10 -8.76 -9.18
N GLY A 35 -11.74 -9.66 -8.27
CA GLY A 35 -10.59 -10.56 -8.42
C GLY A 35 -9.43 -10.16 -7.52
N THR A 36 -8.20 -10.41 -7.98
CA THR A 36 -7.00 -10.35 -7.12
C THR A 36 -5.80 -9.71 -7.79
N VAL A 37 -5.01 -8.98 -7.00
CA VAL A 37 -3.61 -8.67 -7.28
C VAL A 37 -2.78 -9.16 -6.11
N VAL A 38 -1.81 -10.04 -6.38
CA VAL A 38 -0.98 -10.69 -5.38
C VAL A 38 0.47 -10.34 -5.64
N ALA A 39 1.21 -9.97 -4.60
CA ALA A 39 2.66 -9.93 -4.61
C ALA A 39 3.23 -11.21 -4.00
N ARG A 40 4.29 -11.73 -4.63
CA ARG A 40 5.12 -12.82 -4.12
C ARG A 40 6.57 -12.36 -4.16
N ASP A 41 7.21 -12.32 -3.01
CA ASP A 41 8.65 -12.12 -2.91
C ASP A 41 9.34 -13.44 -2.55
N GLN A 42 10.66 -13.39 -2.46
CA GLN A 42 11.50 -14.59 -2.31
C GLN A 42 11.68 -15.00 -0.84
N VAL A 43 10.97 -14.36 0.08
CA VAL A 43 10.99 -14.69 1.52
C VAL A 43 10.32 -16.03 1.75
N ASP A 44 9.07 -16.13 1.29
CA ASP A 44 8.24 -17.33 1.46
C ASP A 44 7.36 -17.64 0.23
N TYR A 45 7.46 -16.85 -0.85
CA TYR A 45 6.62 -16.92 -2.06
C TYR A 45 5.11 -17.01 -1.80
N ARG A 46 4.66 -16.74 -0.57
CA ARG A 46 3.25 -16.77 -0.21
C ARG A 46 2.55 -15.55 -0.78
N CYS A 47 1.24 -15.69 -0.94
CA CYS A 47 0.40 -14.61 -1.44
C CYS A 47 0.35 -13.46 -0.44
N VAL A 48 0.95 -12.32 -0.79
CA VAL A 48 0.67 -11.03 -0.16
C VAL A 48 -0.38 -10.34 -1.02
N TYR A 49 -1.65 -10.43 -0.62
CA TYR A 49 -2.73 -9.79 -1.37
C TYR A 49 -2.63 -8.27 -1.28
N LEU A 50 -2.52 -7.62 -2.44
CA LEU A 50 -2.51 -6.18 -2.57
C LEU A 50 -3.88 -5.63 -2.96
N PHE A 51 -4.69 -6.44 -3.65
CA PHE A 51 -6.09 -6.19 -3.95
C PHE A 51 -6.84 -7.51 -3.92
N ARG A 52 -8.01 -7.53 -3.30
CA ARG A 52 -8.92 -8.68 -3.32
C ARG A 52 -10.35 -8.18 -3.17
N ARG A 53 -11.19 -8.49 -4.14
CA ARG A 53 -12.62 -8.25 -4.12
C ARG A 53 -13.32 -9.47 -4.70
N GLU A 54 -14.39 -9.88 -4.06
CA GLU A 54 -15.23 -10.98 -4.54
C GLU A 54 -16.27 -10.44 -5.53
N ARG A 55 -16.92 -11.32 -6.30
CA ARG A 55 -17.86 -10.90 -7.36
C ARG A 55 -19.06 -10.10 -6.83
N ASP A 56 -19.50 -10.40 -5.61
CA ASP A 56 -20.62 -9.78 -4.91
C ASP A 56 -20.27 -8.45 -4.23
N ASP A 57 -18.98 -8.13 -4.11
CA ASP A 57 -18.46 -6.85 -3.59
C ASP A 57 -17.40 -6.26 -4.54
N PRO A 58 -17.76 -5.90 -5.79
CA PRO A 58 -16.82 -5.31 -6.72
C PRO A 58 -16.48 -3.87 -6.32
N GLN A 59 -15.26 -3.42 -6.64
CA GLN A 59 -14.89 -2.02 -6.53
C GLN A 59 -15.30 -1.27 -7.80
N LEU A 60 -16.16 -0.26 -7.64
CA LEU A 60 -16.49 0.70 -8.70
C LEU A 60 -15.34 1.69 -8.94
N ILE A 61 -14.91 1.84 -10.19
CA ILE A 61 -14.02 2.91 -10.64
C ILE A 61 -14.75 3.75 -11.69
N THR A 62 -14.84 5.06 -11.47
CA THR A 62 -15.65 5.98 -12.31
C THR A 62 -14.82 6.79 -13.30
N SER A 63 -13.48 6.74 -13.25
CA SER A 63 -12.62 7.52 -14.14
C SER A 63 -11.26 6.86 -14.39
N ALA A 64 -10.58 7.30 -15.45
CA ALA A 64 -9.25 6.83 -15.85
C ALA A 64 -8.14 7.08 -14.81
N ASP A 65 -8.36 8.03 -13.89
CA ASP A 65 -7.44 8.29 -12.80
C ASP A 65 -7.70 7.46 -11.54
N GLY A 66 -8.76 6.64 -11.56
CA GLY A 66 -9.11 5.73 -10.50
C GLY A 66 -7.99 4.73 -10.17
N LYS A 67 -7.88 4.41 -8.88
CA LYS A 67 -6.93 3.45 -8.34
C LYS A 67 -7.68 2.28 -7.73
N LEU A 68 -7.11 1.09 -7.83
CA LEU A 68 -7.60 -0.05 -7.04
C LEU A 68 -7.25 0.19 -5.57
N THR A 69 -8.23 0.00 -4.70
CA THR A 69 -8.07 0.19 -3.25
C THR A 69 -7.14 -0.89 -2.73
N SER A 70 -5.90 -0.50 -2.46
CA SER A 70 -4.89 -1.43 -1.98
C SER A 70 -5.19 -1.85 -0.55
N MET A 71 -5.04 -3.16 -0.30
CA MET A 71 -5.14 -3.73 1.04
C MET A 71 -3.81 -3.59 1.78
N ASP A 72 -3.88 -3.71 3.11
CA ASP A 72 -2.69 -3.77 3.95
C ASP A 72 -1.92 -5.05 3.62
N PRO A 73 -0.66 -4.95 3.14
CA PRO A 73 0.14 -6.14 2.97
C PRO A 73 0.35 -6.77 4.35
N CYS A 74 0.10 -8.09 4.47
CA CYS A 74 0.23 -8.82 5.73
C CYS A 74 1.65 -8.84 6.31
N ARG A 75 2.64 -8.42 5.50
CA ARG A 75 4.04 -8.16 5.86
C ARG A 75 4.70 -7.28 4.80
N GLY A 76 5.82 -6.63 5.14
CA GLY A 76 6.66 -5.95 4.14
C GLY A 76 7.14 -6.89 3.02
N LEU A 77 7.23 -6.37 1.80
CA LEU A 77 7.80 -7.08 0.64
C LEU A 77 9.33 -6.91 0.63
N VAL A 78 10.05 -8.01 0.60
CA VAL A 78 11.51 -8.05 0.73
C VAL A 78 12.07 -8.74 -0.51
N PRO A 79 12.51 -7.97 -1.53
CA PRO A 79 13.18 -8.56 -2.68
C PRO A 79 14.59 -8.98 -2.28
N ALA A 80 15.01 -10.20 -2.64
CA ALA A 80 16.44 -10.47 -2.83
C ALA A 80 16.86 -9.84 -4.17
N ASP A 81 16.19 -10.22 -5.26
CA ASP A 81 16.28 -9.56 -6.55
C ASP A 81 14.90 -9.30 -7.21
N ARG A 82 13.88 -10.10 -6.90
CA ARG A 82 12.58 -10.06 -7.60
C ARG A 82 11.36 -10.02 -6.68
N ILE A 83 10.30 -9.39 -7.20
CA ILE A 83 8.93 -9.52 -6.70
C ILE A 83 8.05 -9.81 -7.91
N TYR A 84 7.24 -10.86 -7.79
CA TYR A 84 6.26 -11.25 -8.80
C TYR A 84 4.90 -10.67 -8.41
N PHE A 85 4.31 -9.89 -9.30
CA PHE A 85 2.93 -9.43 -9.16
C PHE A 85 2.05 -10.25 -10.10
N GLU A 86 1.23 -11.09 -9.49
CA GLU A 86 0.23 -11.91 -10.16
C GLU A 86 -1.10 -11.15 -10.17
N MET A 87 -1.68 -10.98 -11.36
CA MET A 87 -2.94 -10.28 -11.55
C MET A 87 -3.96 -11.25 -12.13
N ASN A 88 -5.15 -11.24 -11.55
CA ASN A 88 -6.34 -11.89 -12.05
C ASN A 88 -7.52 -10.97 -11.76
N LEU A 89 -7.62 -9.91 -12.55
CA LEU A 89 -8.63 -8.86 -12.46
C LEU A 89 -9.71 -9.11 -13.48
N LYS A 90 -10.96 -8.99 -13.04
CA LYS A 90 -12.16 -9.18 -13.83
C LYS A 90 -13.08 -7.98 -13.69
N ILE A 91 -13.92 -7.80 -14.70
CA ILE A 91 -14.97 -6.78 -14.69
C ILE A 91 -16.34 -7.44 -14.68
N LEU A 92 -17.27 -6.81 -13.95
CA LEU A 92 -18.68 -7.19 -13.92
C LEU A 92 -19.50 -6.13 -14.67
N HIS A 93 -20.16 -6.54 -15.74
CA HIS A 93 -21.05 -5.68 -16.50
C HIS A 93 -22.45 -5.61 -15.86
N ASP A 94 -23.24 -4.60 -16.22
CA ASP A 94 -24.59 -4.39 -15.66
C ASP A 94 -25.53 -5.57 -15.90
N GLU A 95 -25.35 -6.28 -17.02
CA GLU A 95 -26.12 -7.48 -17.37
C GLU A 95 -25.66 -8.74 -16.61
N GLY A 96 -24.66 -8.61 -15.73
CA GLY A 96 -24.10 -9.69 -14.92
C GLY A 96 -23.00 -10.50 -15.62
N GLU A 97 -22.68 -10.15 -16.87
CA GLU A 97 -21.58 -10.71 -17.65
C GLU A 97 -20.23 -10.41 -16.99
N VAL A 98 -19.29 -11.36 -17.13
CA VAL A 98 -17.97 -11.29 -16.52
C VAL A 98 -16.91 -11.45 -17.60
N GLU A 99 -15.95 -10.53 -17.62
CA GLU A 99 -14.83 -10.57 -18.55
C GLU A 99 -13.48 -10.49 -17.82
N ASP A 100 -12.47 -11.20 -18.34
CA ASP A 100 -11.09 -11.12 -17.84
C ASP A 100 -10.47 -9.79 -18.31
N PHE A 101 -10.20 -8.88 -17.37
CA PHE A 101 -9.69 -7.55 -17.68
C PHE A 101 -8.16 -7.50 -17.74
N SER A 102 -7.50 -8.05 -16.72
CA SER A 102 -6.05 -8.12 -16.65
C SER A 102 -5.61 -9.40 -15.98
N LYS A 103 -4.89 -10.24 -16.72
CA LYS A 103 -4.51 -11.57 -16.25
C LYS A 103 -3.09 -11.91 -16.65
N GLY A 104 -2.26 -12.27 -15.67
CA GLY A 104 -0.87 -12.62 -15.92
C GLY A 104 0.05 -12.27 -14.76
N VAL A 105 1.35 -12.31 -15.03
CA VAL A 105 2.39 -12.04 -14.04
C VAL A 105 3.36 -11.01 -14.59
N ILE A 106 3.71 -10.02 -13.75
CA ILE A 106 4.81 -9.08 -14.03
C ILE A 106 5.84 -9.13 -12.92
N VAL A 107 7.09 -8.84 -13.28
CA VAL A 107 8.22 -8.97 -12.36
C VAL A 107 8.84 -7.61 -12.12
N PHE A 108 8.83 -7.17 -10.86
CA PHE A 108 9.79 -6.18 -10.38
C PHE A 108 11.15 -6.87 -10.25
N ASN A 109 12.19 -6.27 -10.83
CA ASN A 109 13.55 -6.75 -10.73
C ASN A 109 14.45 -5.61 -10.25
N ARG A 110 15.06 -5.79 -9.07
CA ARG A 110 15.94 -4.79 -8.46
C ARG A 110 17.16 -4.48 -9.32
N ALA A 111 17.73 -5.46 -10.02
CA ALA A 111 18.89 -5.24 -10.89
C ALA A 111 18.59 -4.31 -12.08
N ARG A 112 17.30 -4.14 -12.42
CA ARG A 112 16.86 -3.21 -13.47
C ARG A 112 16.56 -1.80 -12.95
N LEU A 113 16.69 -1.56 -11.65
CA LEU A 113 16.51 -0.23 -11.07
C LEU A 113 17.82 0.57 -11.17
N PRO A 114 17.80 1.73 -11.86
CA PRO A 114 18.92 2.65 -11.83
C PRO A 114 19.28 3.02 -10.39
N ASN A 115 20.58 3.16 -10.10
CA ASN A 115 21.08 3.42 -8.74
C ASN A 115 20.55 4.73 -8.13
N ASP A 116 20.19 5.70 -8.96
CA ASP A 116 19.61 6.99 -8.59
C ASP A 116 18.08 6.94 -8.39
N LYS A 117 17.41 5.89 -8.88
CA LYS A 117 15.96 5.74 -8.78
C LYS A 117 15.58 4.81 -7.63
N GLN A 118 14.81 5.38 -6.71
CA GLN A 118 14.13 4.61 -5.65
C GLN A 118 12.77 4.08 -6.14
N THR A 119 12.27 4.53 -7.29
CA THR A 119 10.90 4.29 -7.72
C THR A 119 10.82 3.58 -9.06
N VAL A 120 9.80 2.73 -9.21
CA VAL A 120 9.55 2.00 -10.45
C VAL A 120 8.07 1.74 -10.64
N GLY A 121 7.60 1.93 -11.87
CA GLY A 121 6.34 1.37 -12.34
C GLY A 121 6.66 0.11 -13.13
N VAL A 122 6.06 -1.01 -12.76
CA VAL A 122 5.99 -2.20 -13.61
C VAL A 122 4.56 -2.35 -14.11
N SER A 123 4.36 -2.62 -15.39
CA SER A 123 3.03 -2.72 -15.99
C SER A 123 2.81 -4.10 -16.59
N LEU A 124 1.59 -4.63 -16.40
CA LEU A 124 1.08 -5.78 -17.14
C LEU A 124 0.23 -5.25 -18.29
N ASN A 125 0.61 -5.62 -19.51
CA ASN A 125 -0.24 -5.44 -20.68
C ASN A 125 -1.07 -6.72 -20.84
N SER A 126 -2.39 -6.58 -20.92
CA SER A 126 -3.37 -7.62 -21.16
C SER A 126 -4.26 -7.19 -22.32
N TYR A 127 -5.14 -8.07 -22.79
CA TYR A 127 -6.00 -7.81 -23.95
C TYR A 127 -6.82 -6.51 -23.83
N LEU A 128 -7.45 -6.28 -22.68
CA LEU A 128 -8.34 -5.12 -22.45
C LEU A 128 -7.68 -3.98 -21.68
N SER A 129 -6.43 -4.13 -21.24
CA SER A 129 -5.89 -3.22 -20.24
C SER A 129 -4.38 -3.19 -20.13
N ARG A 130 -3.91 -2.08 -19.56
CA ARG A 130 -2.58 -1.97 -18.97
C ARG A 130 -2.70 -1.58 -17.50
N VAL A 131 -2.24 -2.46 -16.61
CA VAL A 131 -2.29 -2.21 -15.15
C VAL A 131 -0.87 -2.00 -14.63
N GLU A 132 -0.62 -0.87 -13.97
CA GLU A 132 0.65 -0.52 -13.35
C GLU A 132 0.64 -0.79 -11.85
N VAL A 133 1.69 -1.46 -11.37
CA VAL A 133 2.10 -1.47 -9.97
C VAL A 133 3.25 -0.51 -9.80
N ARG A 134 3.03 0.56 -9.02
CA ARG A 134 4.08 1.51 -8.68
C ARG A 134 4.67 1.17 -7.33
N CYS A 135 5.99 1.08 -7.27
CA CYS A 135 6.75 0.65 -6.11
C CYS A 135 7.83 1.66 -5.73
N VAL A 136 8.19 1.70 -4.45
CA VAL A 136 9.38 2.38 -3.94
C VAL A 136 10.24 1.38 -3.19
N TYR A 137 11.50 1.31 -3.59
CA TYR A 137 12.54 0.49 -2.97
C TYR A 137 13.29 1.29 -1.90
N PHE A 138 13.50 0.67 -0.75
CA PHE A 138 14.24 1.23 0.38
C PHE A 138 15.36 0.31 0.82
N ALA A 139 16.52 0.90 1.11
CA ALA A 139 17.60 0.24 1.85
C ALA A 139 17.44 0.48 3.36
N TYR A 140 17.76 -0.53 4.16
CA TYR A 140 17.70 -0.53 5.63
C TYR A 140 16.37 0.01 6.20
N PRO A 141 15.23 -0.58 5.79
CA PRO A 141 13.91 -0.13 6.22
C PRO A 141 13.61 -0.50 7.68
N ILE A 142 12.75 0.31 8.29
CA ILE A 142 11.98 -0.05 9.49
C ILE A 142 10.50 0.02 9.14
N GLU A 143 9.69 -0.83 9.74
CA GLU A 143 8.25 -0.84 9.54
C GLU A 143 7.57 0.09 10.55
N ALA A 144 6.64 0.90 10.07
CA ALA A 144 5.76 1.73 10.87
C ALA A 144 4.33 1.20 10.74
N THR A 145 3.73 0.77 11.85
CA THR A 145 2.31 0.45 11.94
C THR A 145 1.55 1.66 12.47
N ILE A 146 0.57 2.13 11.72
CA ILE A 146 -0.14 3.39 11.96
C ILE A 146 -1.58 3.11 12.41
N LYS A 147 -2.02 3.82 13.45
CA LYS A 147 -3.43 3.90 13.85
C LYS A 147 -3.84 5.36 14.04
N VAL A 148 -5.02 5.72 13.54
CA VAL A 148 -5.59 7.07 13.68
C VAL A 148 -6.92 6.96 14.41
N ASN A 149 -7.04 7.63 15.56
CA ASN A 149 -8.24 7.62 16.40
C ASN A 149 -8.80 9.04 16.55
N ILE A 150 -10.11 9.15 16.71
CA ILE A 150 -10.79 10.39 17.05
C ILE A 150 -11.02 10.38 18.56
N LEU A 151 -10.40 11.29 19.31
CA LEU A 151 -10.50 11.31 20.77
C LEU A 151 -11.64 12.19 21.27
N LYS A 152 -11.89 13.31 20.59
CA LYS A 152 -12.92 14.29 21.00
C LYS A 152 -13.49 14.97 19.78
N GLY A 153 -14.80 15.20 19.81
CA GLY A 153 -15.53 15.85 18.74
C GLY A 153 -15.64 14.95 17.51
N PRO A 154 -16.86 14.68 17.01
CA PRO A 154 -17.00 13.90 15.80
C PRO A 154 -16.41 14.66 14.60
N CYS A 155 -15.85 13.92 13.65
CA CYS A 155 -15.32 14.48 12.42
C CYS A 155 -15.38 13.49 11.27
N SER A 156 -15.51 14.01 10.05
CA SER A 156 -15.32 13.22 8.83
C SER A 156 -13.84 13.26 8.45
N VAL A 157 -13.22 12.10 8.32
CA VAL A 157 -11.89 11.98 7.73
C VAL A 157 -12.10 11.61 6.27
N SER A 158 -11.65 12.43 5.33
CA SER A 158 -11.80 12.19 3.89
C SER A 158 -10.62 11.42 3.31
N ARG A 159 -9.41 11.62 3.84
CA ARG A 159 -8.20 10.96 3.36
C ARG A 159 -7.15 10.80 4.46
N VAL A 160 -6.49 9.65 4.48
CA VAL A 160 -5.22 9.47 5.20
C VAL A 160 -4.18 8.99 4.19
N ALA A 161 -3.05 9.68 4.11
CA ALA A 161 -1.96 9.30 3.22
C ALA A 161 -0.61 9.36 3.94
N ALA A 162 0.34 8.56 3.47
CA ALA A 162 1.67 8.48 4.05
C ALA A 162 2.77 8.48 2.99
N TRP A 163 3.88 9.14 3.28
CA TRP A 163 5.09 9.11 2.48
C TRP A 163 6.33 9.26 3.37
N THR A 164 7.50 9.32 2.76
CA THR A 164 8.77 9.56 3.48
C THR A 164 9.28 10.96 3.17
N THR A 165 10.01 11.58 4.09
CA THR A 165 10.57 12.93 3.86
C THR A 165 11.36 13.01 2.55
N LYS A 166 11.16 14.10 1.80
CA LYS A 166 11.66 14.35 0.43
C LYS A 166 11.09 13.47 -0.70
N ASN A 167 10.04 12.68 -0.44
CA ASN A 167 9.41 11.77 -1.40
C ASN A 167 7.87 11.96 -1.48
N TYR A 168 7.38 13.21 -1.47
CA TYR A 168 5.93 13.50 -1.40
C TYR A 168 5.15 13.05 -2.66
N GLU A 169 5.82 12.99 -3.81
CA GLU A 169 5.26 12.51 -5.07
C GLU A 169 4.86 11.02 -5.03
N TYR A 170 5.30 10.30 -4.00
CA TYR A 170 5.08 8.87 -3.79
C TYR A 170 4.21 8.60 -2.57
N SER A 171 3.21 9.46 -2.35
CA SER A 171 2.21 9.26 -1.30
C SER A 171 1.40 7.99 -1.53
N MET A 172 1.30 7.18 -0.47
CA MET A 172 0.43 6.03 -0.36
C MET A 172 -0.86 6.45 0.31
N ASP A 173 -2.00 6.12 -0.29
CA ASP A 173 -3.29 6.28 0.36
C ASP A 173 -3.45 5.12 1.37
N LEU A 174 -3.58 5.47 2.65
CA LEU A 174 -3.86 4.54 3.75
C LEU A 174 -5.36 4.42 4.02
N TYR A 175 -6.10 5.46 3.65
CA TYR A 175 -7.55 5.52 3.68
C TYR A 175 -8.03 6.60 2.70
N ASN A 176 -9.13 6.33 2.00
CA ASN A 176 -9.79 7.29 1.13
C ASN A 176 -11.30 7.13 1.25
N GLY A 177 -11.93 8.01 2.02
CA GLY A 177 -13.39 8.08 2.20
C GLY A 177 -14.09 8.97 1.17
N GLY A 178 -13.33 9.73 0.37
CA GLY A 178 -13.87 10.66 -0.61
C GLY A 178 -14.63 11.83 0.02
N GLU A 179 -15.41 12.54 -0.81
CA GLU A 179 -16.20 13.71 -0.38
C GLU A 179 -17.38 13.33 0.53
N ALA A 180 -17.90 12.11 0.38
CA ALA A 180 -18.99 11.54 1.17
C ALA A 180 -18.49 10.73 2.38
N ALA A 181 -17.30 11.05 2.88
CA ALA A 181 -16.73 10.35 4.04
C ALA A 181 -17.66 10.46 5.25
N ALA A 182 -18.06 9.30 5.79
CA ALA A 182 -18.91 9.23 6.96
C ALA A 182 -18.26 9.93 8.16
N GLU A 183 -19.11 10.52 9.01
CA GLU A 183 -18.68 11.05 10.28
C GLU A 183 -18.23 9.91 11.21
N ILE A 184 -17.09 10.13 11.87
CA ILE A 184 -16.53 9.23 12.86
C ILE A 184 -16.79 9.86 14.23
N GLU A 185 -17.55 9.15 15.05
CA GLU A 185 -17.87 9.55 16.41
C GLU A 185 -16.62 9.69 17.30
N ALA A 186 -16.77 10.41 18.42
CA ALA A 186 -15.74 10.44 19.44
C ALA A 186 -15.42 9.01 19.92
N GLU A 187 -14.13 8.77 20.20
CA GLU A 187 -13.56 7.44 20.50
C GLU A 187 -13.52 6.46 19.30
N GLY A 188 -13.95 6.91 18.11
CA GLY A 188 -13.88 6.14 16.88
C GLY A 188 -12.45 5.96 16.34
N THR A 189 -12.27 4.96 15.48
CA THR A 189 -11.00 4.69 14.77
C THR A 189 -11.22 4.85 13.27
N VAL A 190 -10.31 5.54 12.58
CA VAL A 190 -10.36 5.65 11.12
C VAL A 190 -10.10 4.28 10.50
N PRO A 191 -10.98 3.76 9.61
CA PRO A 191 -10.85 2.42 9.06
C PRO A 191 -9.80 2.39 7.94
N LEU A 192 -8.53 2.48 8.31
CA LEU A 192 -7.42 2.41 7.36
C LEU A 192 -7.45 1.10 6.57
N SER A 193 -7.44 1.19 5.24
CA SER A 193 -7.30 0.03 4.34
C SER A 193 -5.87 -0.51 4.37
N ARG A 194 -4.90 0.33 4.76
CA ARG A 194 -3.49 -0.01 4.95
C ARG A 194 -2.94 0.69 6.19
N ARG A 195 -2.24 -0.04 7.06
CA ARG A 195 -1.66 0.48 8.31
C ARG A 195 -0.15 0.42 8.31
N VAL A 196 0.44 -0.40 7.44
CA VAL A 196 1.88 -0.69 7.45
C VAL A 196 2.63 0.07 6.35
N VAL A 197 3.66 0.81 6.75
CA VAL A 197 4.52 1.57 5.85
C VAL A 197 5.99 1.34 6.20
N ALA A 198 6.80 0.91 5.22
CA ALA A 198 8.25 0.87 5.41
C ALA A 198 8.89 2.26 5.26
N VAL A 199 9.85 2.56 6.13
CA VAL A 199 10.55 3.85 6.21
C VAL A 199 12.07 3.61 6.22
N PRO A 200 12.84 4.17 5.27
CA PRO A 200 14.29 3.97 5.23
C PRO A 200 15.01 4.67 6.38
N LEU A 201 16.21 4.19 6.71
CA LEU A 201 17.09 4.83 7.67
C LEU A 201 17.37 6.29 7.32
N GLY A 202 17.32 7.17 8.33
CA GLY A 202 17.56 8.61 8.17
C GLY A 202 16.39 9.41 7.58
N ARG A 203 15.25 8.78 7.28
CA ARG A 203 14.01 9.48 6.90
C ARG A 203 12.96 9.41 8.00
N LYS A 204 11.98 10.30 7.91
CA LYS A 204 10.76 10.29 8.75
C LYS A 204 9.58 9.85 7.90
N LEU A 205 8.62 9.19 8.54
CA LEU A 205 7.28 9.02 7.99
C LEU A 205 6.62 10.41 7.96
N VAL A 206 5.94 10.76 6.89
CA VAL A 206 5.08 11.94 6.85
C VAL A 206 3.66 11.44 6.70
N LEU A 207 2.80 11.77 7.65
CA LEU A 207 1.38 11.44 7.64
C LEU A 207 0.57 12.67 7.28
N LEU A 208 -0.35 12.51 6.32
CA LEU A 208 -1.42 13.43 6.01
C LEU A 208 -2.73 12.87 6.54
N VAL A 209 -3.47 13.67 7.29
CA VAL A 209 -4.88 13.42 7.61
C VAL A 209 -5.68 14.62 7.12
N THR A 210 -6.59 14.37 6.20
CA THR A 210 -7.52 15.36 5.65
C THR A 210 -8.92 15.06 6.13
N GLY A 211 -9.66 16.09 6.55
CA GLY A 211 -11.04 15.93 6.96
C GLY A 211 -11.65 17.21 7.54
N ARG A 212 -12.85 17.10 8.09
CA ARG A 212 -13.64 18.21 8.63
C ARG A 212 -14.24 17.86 9.97
N SER A 213 -14.17 18.79 10.91
CA SER A 213 -14.98 18.70 12.13
C SER A 213 -16.37 19.29 11.92
N VAL A 214 -17.29 19.01 12.84
CA VAL A 214 -18.63 19.60 12.83
C VAL A 214 -18.55 21.13 12.78
N GLY A 215 -19.27 21.71 11.82
CA GLY A 215 -19.30 23.16 11.59
C GLY A 215 -18.21 23.70 10.65
N ASP A 216 -17.25 22.87 10.24
CA ASP A 216 -16.25 23.28 9.25
C ASP A 216 -16.83 23.28 7.84
N VAL A 217 -16.63 24.40 7.11
CA VAL A 217 -17.03 24.52 5.70
C VAL A 217 -16.05 23.77 4.77
N PHE A 218 -14.76 23.84 5.09
CA PHE A 218 -13.67 23.31 4.25
C PHE A 218 -12.83 22.26 4.96
N ASP A 219 -12.31 21.30 4.18
CA ASP A 219 -11.34 20.31 4.64
C ASP A 219 -10.09 20.97 5.21
N LYS A 220 -9.62 20.41 6.33
CA LYS A 220 -8.36 20.79 7.00
C LYS A 220 -7.36 19.65 6.85
N ASN A 221 -6.08 20.01 6.87
CA ASN A 221 -4.98 19.07 6.71
C ASN A 221 -4.09 19.07 7.96
N ILE A 222 -3.85 17.89 8.50
CA ILE A 222 -2.74 17.63 9.43
C ILE A 222 -1.60 17.04 8.59
N ILE A 223 -0.44 17.69 8.57
CA ILE A 223 0.78 17.16 7.94
C ILE A 223 1.85 17.01 9.01
N ALA A 224 2.22 15.77 9.31
CA ALA A 224 3.06 15.44 10.45
C ALA A 224 4.29 14.62 10.03
N PRO A 225 5.52 15.17 10.13
CA PRO A 225 6.75 14.39 10.01
C PRO A 225 7.06 13.65 11.32
N LEU A 226 6.89 12.34 11.33
CA LEU A 226 6.96 11.45 12.49
C LEU A 226 8.26 10.64 12.45
N GLY A 227 9.09 10.81 13.48
CA GLY A 227 10.37 10.11 13.61
C GLY A 227 10.23 8.73 14.24
N ARG A 228 11.30 7.95 14.25
CA ARG A 228 11.33 6.59 14.83
C ARG A 228 11.08 6.53 16.33
N SER A 229 11.31 7.63 17.05
CA SER A 229 11.00 7.76 18.48
C SER A 229 9.59 8.31 18.73
N THR A 230 8.83 8.59 17.67
CA THR A 230 7.46 9.08 17.79
C THR A 230 6.52 7.89 17.86
N GLU A 231 5.89 7.69 19.00
CA GLU A 231 4.93 6.59 19.23
C GLU A 231 3.49 7.08 19.30
N LEU A 232 3.29 8.33 19.74
CA LEU A 232 1.98 8.90 19.98
C LEU A 232 2.01 10.41 19.75
N MET A 233 1.03 10.94 19.01
CA MET A 233 0.84 12.38 18.82
C MET A 233 -0.64 12.73 18.81
N HIS A 234 -0.97 13.95 19.25
CA HIS A 234 -2.32 14.51 19.19
C HIS A 234 -2.34 15.78 18.32
N TYR A 235 -3.35 15.89 17.47
CA TYR A 235 -3.52 16.99 16.53
C TYR A 235 -4.96 17.49 16.53
N LYS A 236 -5.14 18.79 16.28
CA LYS A 236 -6.48 19.35 16.05
C LYS A 236 -6.84 19.24 14.57
N LEU A 237 -8.02 18.70 14.29
CA LEU A 237 -8.66 18.76 12.98
C LEU A 237 -9.91 19.61 13.15
N GLY A 238 -9.76 20.93 13.04
CA GLY A 238 -10.80 21.86 13.46
C GLY A 238 -11.06 21.80 14.96
N SER A 239 -12.31 21.57 15.36
CA SER A 239 -12.69 21.39 16.77
C SER A 239 -12.42 19.96 17.29
N ALA A 240 -12.22 18.99 16.39
CA ALA A 240 -11.94 17.60 16.75
C ALA A 240 -10.48 17.38 17.16
N LEU A 241 -10.25 16.42 18.05
CA LEU A 241 -8.93 15.97 18.50
C LEU A 241 -8.62 14.60 17.90
N VAL A 242 -7.59 14.54 17.05
CA VAL A 242 -7.12 13.33 16.38
C VAL A 242 -5.87 12.81 17.07
N GLU A 243 -5.83 11.51 17.34
CA GLU A 243 -4.67 10.80 17.84
C GLU A 243 -4.03 9.96 16.73
N VAL A 244 -2.71 10.06 16.63
CA VAL A 244 -1.90 9.20 15.76
C VAL A 244 -1.01 8.34 16.64
N LYS A 245 -1.19 7.02 16.56
CA LYS A 245 -0.37 6.00 17.21
C LYS A 245 0.54 5.33 16.18
N LEU A 246 1.78 5.13 16.57
CA LEU A 246 2.82 4.48 15.77
C LEU A 246 3.49 3.39 16.58
N VAL A 247 3.63 2.21 15.97
CA VAL A 247 4.49 1.15 16.46
C VAL A 247 5.58 0.93 15.43
N TRP A 248 6.83 1.01 15.87
CA TRP A 248 8.01 0.81 15.02
C TRP A 248 8.57 -0.59 15.23
N THR A 249 8.57 -1.39 14.19
CA THR A 249 9.06 -2.77 14.20
C THR A 249 10.19 -2.93 13.21
N ALA A 250 11.19 -3.73 13.58
CA ALA A 250 12.16 -4.19 12.59
C ALA A 250 11.45 -5.11 11.58
N LEU A 251 11.85 -5.05 10.32
CA LEU A 251 11.42 -6.04 9.32
C LEU A 251 12.28 -7.29 9.47
N PRO A 252 11.73 -8.40 10.03
CA PRO A 252 12.53 -9.58 10.29
C PRO A 252 12.92 -10.25 8.98
N ARG A 253 14.18 -10.68 8.88
CA ARG A 253 14.62 -11.58 7.83
C ARG A 253 13.95 -12.94 8.08
N ARG A 254 13.05 -13.34 7.19
CA ARG A 254 12.34 -14.63 7.24
C ARG A 254 12.79 -15.50 6.08
N GLU A 255 14.06 -15.88 6.04
CA GLU A 255 14.50 -16.85 5.04
C GLU A 255 14.04 -18.24 5.48
N ARG A 256 13.23 -18.90 4.66
CA ARG A 256 13.06 -20.35 4.75
C ARG A 256 14.09 -21.00 3.84
N GLU A 257 15.01 -21.74 4.44
CA GLU A 257 15.88 -22.66 3.73
C GLU A 257 15.02 -23.74 3.03
N ASP A 258 15.52 -24.30 1.92
CA ASP A 258 14.94 -25.44 1.18
C ASP A 258 13.60 -25.23 0.44
N MET A 259 13.14 -24.00 0.23
CA MET A 259 11.91 -23.79 -0.56
C MET A 259 12.08 -23.89 -2.06
N ILE A 260 13.30 -23.83 -2.57
CA ILE A 260 13.57 -23.98 -4.00
C ILE A 260 14.39 -25.25 -4.15
N LYS A 261 13.87 -26.18 -4.95
CA LYS A 261 14.58 -27.38 -5.36
C LYS A 261 14.90 -27.28 -6.83
N ASP A 262 16.19 -27.29 -7.14
CA ASP A 262 16.64 -27.39 -8.53
C ASP A 262 16.48 -28.83 -9.02
N VAL A 263 15.76 -29.01 -10.12
CA VAL A 263 15.54 -30.28 -10.81
C VAL A 263 15.98 -30.09 -12.26
N GLY A 264 17.22 -30.48 -12.55
CA GLY A 264 17.84 -30.16 -13.84
C GLY A 264 18.09 -28.66 -13.97
N ASP A 265 17.62 -28.06 -15.06
CA ASP A 265 17.70 -26.60 -15.31
C ASP A 265 16.47 -25.83 -14.79
N GLU A 266 15.54 -26.52 -14.12
CA GLU A 266 14.31 -25.93 -13.58
C GLU A 266 14.38 -25.79 -12.06
N SER A 267 14.06 -24.60 -11.55
CA SER A 267 13.90 -24.35 -10.11
C SER A 267 12.43 -24.49 -9.73
N LEU A 268 12.11 -25.48 -8.89
CA LEU A 268 10.75 -25.74 -8.39
C LEU A 268 10.56 -25.14 -7.00
N LEU A 269 9.43 -24.47 -6.78
CA LEU A 269 9.01 -24.07 -5.44
C LEU A 269 8.42 -25.29 -4.71
N MET A 270 8.98 -25.66 -3.56
CA MET A 270 8.55 -26.76 -2.68
C MET A 270 7.42 -26.36 -1.74
#